data_AF-A0A8I1LM64-F1
#
_entry.id   AF-A0A8I1LM64-F1
#
_cell.length_a   1.000
_cell.length_b   1.000
_cell.length_c   1.000
_cell.angle_alpha   90.00
_cell.angle_beta   90.00
_cell.angle_gamma   90.00
#
_symmetry.space_group_name_H-M   'P 1'
#
loop_
_entity.id
_entity.type
_entity.pdbx_description
1 polymer ?
#
loop_
_entity_poly.entity_id
_entity_poly.type
_entity_poly.pdbx_seq_one_letter_code
_entity_poly.pdbx_strand_id
1 'polypeptide(L)'
;MERPPRSVALRLVLLISGVALLVWWPLSHWFWSDGYHRLLGFDLDDAPEGHVKLIGTTGLLPVAMLLIAAADPWRYRRVIAALILFAFALSATFLHLVWTGLYPSREVVNVVVPAAMGLLLLVLFPRRP
;
A
#
# COMPACT_ATOMS: atom_id res chain seq x y z
N MET A 1 1.84 30.48 -11.75
CA MET A 1 2.96 29.51 -11.76
C MET A 1 2.40 28.15 -12.15
N GLU A 2 2.78 27.64 -13.31
CA GLU A 2 2.48 26.26 -13.68
C GLU A 2 3.16 25.32 -12.69
N ARG A 3 2.45 24.27 -12.24
CA ARG A 3 3.05 23.26 -11.38
C ARG A 3 4.00 22.41 -12.25
N PRO A 4 5.24 22.15 -11.81
CA PRO A 4 6.18 21.37 -12.60
C PRO A 4 5.58 19.99 -12.96
N PRO A 5 5.85 19.43 -14.15
CA PRO A 5 5.25 18.17 -14.62
C PRO A 5 5.32 17.01 -13.61
N ARG A 6 6.42 16.95 -12.85
CA ARG A 6 6.63 15.98 -11.76
C ARG A 6 5.56 16.06 -10.65
N SER A 7 5.10 17.28 -10.33
CA SER A 7 4.05 17.47 -9.33
C SER A 7 2.70 16.95 -9.82
N VAL A 8 2.42 17.01 -11.12
CA VAL A 8 1.20 16.42 -11.69
C VAL A 8 1.28 14.90 -11.63
N ALA A 9 2.41 14.33 -12.05
CA ALA A 9 2.64 12.89 -11.99
C ALA A 9 2.49 12.33 -10.55
N LEU A 10 3.09 12.99 -9.55
CA LEU A 10 2.96 12.60 -8.15
C LEU A 10 1.50 12.60 -7.67
N ARG A 11 0.72 13.64 -8.03
CA ARG A 11 -0.71 13.72 -7.67
C ARG A 11 -1.50 12.58 -8.29
N LEU A 12 -1.26 12.28 -9.58
CA LEU A 12 -1.93 11.19 -10.27
C LEU A 12 -1.57 9.84 -9.64
N VAL A 13 -0.30 9.57 -9.36
CA VAL A 13 0.13 8.35 -8.68
C VAL A 13 -0.56 8.20 -7.32
N LEU A 14 -0.50 9.22 -6.47
CA LEU A 14 -1.14 9.19 -5.15
C LEU A 14 -2.66 8.98 -5.24
N LEU A 15 -3.33 9.68 -6.17
CA LEU A 15 -4.78 9.59 -6.36
C LEU A 15 -5.20 8.21 -6.88
N ILE A 16 -4.57 7.74 -7.96
CA ILE A 16 -4.88 6.44 -8.57
C ILE A 16 -4.65 5.33 -7.55
N SER A 17 -3.51 5.34 -6.85
CA SER A 17 -3.23 4.34 -5.82
C SER A 17 -4.17 4.43 -4.63
N GLY A 18 -4.54 5.65 -4.18
CA GLY A 18 -5.51 5.83 -3.11
C GLY A 18 -6.88 5.27 -3.47
N VAL A 19 -7.38 5.56 -4.68
CA VAL A 19 -8.66 5.04 -5.17
C VAL A 19 -8.60 3.53 -5.38
N ALA A 20 -7.53 3.03 -6.00
CA ALA A 20 -7.36 1.59 -6.21
C ALA A 20 -7.35 0.81 -4.89
N LEU A 21 -6.62 1.29 -3.87
CA LEU A 21 -6.60 0.67 -2.55
C LEU A 21 -7.92 0.84 -1.81
N LEU A 22 -8.61 1.97 -1.94
CA LEU A 22 -9.94 2.17 -1.34
C LEU A 22 -10.95 1.12 -1.82
N VAL A 23 -10.83 0.66 -3.07
CA VAL A 23 -11.69 -0.39 -3.64
C VAL A 23 -11.15 -1.79 -3.33
N TRP A 24 -9.86 -2.01 -3.61
CA TRP A 24 -9.25 -3.34 -3.51
C TRP A 24 -9.16 -3.84 -2.07
N TRP A 25 -8.89 -2.94 -1.11
CA TRP A 25 -8.63 -3.34 0.27
C TRP A 25 -9.87 -3.89 0.99
N PRO A 26 -11.04 -3.20 1.00
CA PRO A 26 -12.27 -3.77 1.55
C PRO A 26 -12.71 -5.03 0.79
N LEU A 27 -12.52 -5.06 -0.53
CA LEU A 27 -12.86 -6.23 -1.33
C LEU A 27 -12.06 -7.47 -0.88
N SER A 28 -10.74 -7.34 -0.74
CA SER A 28 -9.84 -8.44 -0.38
C SER A 28 -9.89 -8.85 1.09
N HIS A 29 -10.34 -7.99 2.01
CA HIS A 29 -10.27 -8.27 3.46
C HIS A 29 -11.64 -8.34 4.16
N TRP A 30 -12.71 -7.80 3.58
CA TRP A 30 -14.04 -7.83 4.18
C TRP A 30 -15.06 -8.61 3.35
N PHE A 31 -15.13 -8.36 2.04
CA PHE A 31 -16.20 -8.92 1.19
C PHE A 31 -15.81 -10.24 0.51
N TRP A 32 -14.53 -10.43 0.21
CA TRP A 32 -14.00 -11.59 -0.51
C TRP A 32 -12.69 -12.09 0.11
N SER A 33 -12.63 -12.12 1.45
CA SER A 33 -11.46 -12.57 2.20
C SER A 33 -11.00 -13.96 1.81
N ASP A 34 -11.92 -14.93 1.80
CA ASP A 34 -11.57 -16.35 1.66
C ASP A 34 -11.01 -16.65 0.28
N GLY A 35 -11.63 -16.07 -0.76
CA GLY A 35 -11.16 -16.22 -2.13
C GLY A 35 -9.82 -15.54 -2.36
N TYR A 36 -9.61 -14.35 -1.77
CA TYR A 36 -8.34 -13.65 -1.79
C TYR A 36 -7.21 -14.46 -1.11
N HIS A 37 -7.44 -14.98 0.10
CA HIS A 37 -6.43 -15.75 0.84
C HIS A 37 -6.13 -17.08 0.16
N ARG A 38 -7.14 -17.78 -0.37
CA ARG A 38 -6.93 -19.00 -1.19
C ARG A 38 -6.13 -18.72 -2.46
N LEU A 39 -6.40 -17.60 -3.14
CA LEU A 39 -5.65 -17.20 -4.34
C LEU A 39 -4.15 -17.06 -4.02
N LEU A 40 -3.85 -16.46 -2.88
CA LEU A 40 -2.48 -16.28 -2.40
C LEU A 40 -1.88 -17.53 -1.73
N GLY A 41 -2.67 -18.60 -1.61
CA GLY A 41 -2.18 -19.92 -1.20
C GLY A 41 -2.19 -20.14 0.31
N PHE A 42 -2.93 -19.35 1.08
CA PHE A 42 -3.16 -19.63 2.49
C PHE A 42 -4.11 -20.81 2.67
N ASP A 43 -3.87 -21.56 3.74
CA ASP A 43 -4.87 -22.45 4.30
C ASP A 43 -5.89 -21.62 5.10
N LEU A 44 -7.18 -21.84 4.86
CA LEU A 44 -8.23 -21.08 5.54
C LEU A 44 -8.44 -21.53 6.99
N ASP A 45 -7.97 -22.73 7.34
CA ASP A 45 -8.09 -23.25 8.70
C ASP A 45 -7.11 -22.55 9.66
N ASP A 46 -6.06 -21.91 9.12
CA ASP A 46 -4.97 -21.29 9.90
C ASP A 46 -5.16 -19.78 10.19
N ALA A 47 -6.12 -19.11 9.54
CA ALA A 47 -6.30 -17.66 9.63
C ALA A 47 -7.65 -17.29 10.29
N PRO A 48 -7.67 -16.88 11.57
CA PRO A 48 -8.92 -16.47 12.21
C PRO A 48 -9.51 -15.24 11.51
N GLU A 49 -10.76 -15.33 11.05
CA GLU A 49 -11.47 -14.31 10.27
C GLU A 49 -11.42 -12.90 10.92
N GLY A 50 -11.41 -12.85 12.26
CA GLY A 50 -11.30 -11.60 13.02
C GLY A 50 -9.98 -10.84 12.77
N HIS A 51 -8.86 -11.54 12.60
CA HIS A 51 -7.57 -10.91 12.30
C HIS A 51 -7.56 -10.31 10.89
N VAL A 52 -8.13 -11.03 9.91
CA VAL A 52 -8.23 -10.56 8.53
C VAL A 52 -9.03 -9.25 8.44
N LYS A 53 -10.16 -9.17 9.17
CA LYS A 53 -10.98 -7.96 9.21
C LYS A 53 -10.30 -6.81 9.95
N LEU A 54 -9.54 -7.09 11.01
CA LEU A 54 -8.74 -6.09 11.71
C LEU A 54 -7.68 -5.47 10.78
N ILE A 55 -6.94 -6.32 10.06
CA ILE A 55 -5.99 -5.89 9.01
C ILE A 55 -6.74 -5.05 7.96
N GLY A 56 -7.91 -5.52 7.52
CA GLY A 56 -8.84 -4.79 6.65
C GLY A 56 -9.12 -3.36 7.14
N THR A 57 -9.41 -3.17 8.42
CA THR A 57 -9.67 -1.84 8.99
C THR A 57 -8.41 -0.97 9.04
N THR A 58 -7.26 -1.54 9.40
CA THR A 58 -6.01 -0.77 9.51
C THR A 58 -5.54 -0.18 8.17
N GLY A 59 -5.89 -0.81 7.04
CA GLY A 59 -5.54 -0.29 5.71
C GLY A 59 -6.30 0.96 5.28
N LEU A 60 -7.34 1.40 6.01
CA LEU A 60 -8.01 2.68 5.71
C LEU A 60 -7.12 3.90 5.98
N LEU A 61 -6.22 3.80 6.96
CA LEU A 61 -5.30 4.88 7.30
C LEU A 61 -4.34 5.23 6.14
N PRO A 62 -3.57 4.28 5.55
CA PRO A 62 -2.71 4.60 4.42
C PRO A 62 -3.50 5.07 3.19
N VAL A 63 -4.73 4.58 2.97
CA VAL A 63 -5.63 5.11 1.92
C VAL A 63 -5.94 6.59 2.15
N ALA A 64 -6.35 6.97 3.36
CA ALA A 64 -6.62 8.37 3.69
C ALA A 64 -5.36 9.24 3.50
N MET A 65 -4.19 8.76 3.92
CA MET A 65 -2.91 9.44 3.73
C MET A 65 -2.59 9.68 2.24
N LEU A 66 -2.82 8.69 1.37
CA LEU A 66 -2.63 8.82 -0.08
C LEU A 66 -3.53 9.91 -0.66
N LEU A 67 -4.83 9.88 -0.33
CA LEU A 67 -5.81 10.84 -0.85
C LEU A 67 -5.56 12.27 -0.35
N ILE A 68 -5.21 12.44 0.92
CA ILE A 68 -4.82 13.74 1.50
C ILE A 68 -3.56 14.27 0.81
N ALA A 69 -2.54 13.41 0.64
CA ALA A 69 -1.31 13.81 -0.03
C ALA A 69 -1.52 14.16 -1.52
N ALA A 70 -2.48 13.52 -2.21
CA ALA A 70 -2.81 13.83 -3.60
C ALA A 70 -3.41 15.24 -3.78
N ALA A 71 -4.13 15.75 -2.78
CA ALA A 71 -4.74 17.08 -2.82
C ALA A 71 -3.69 18.19 -2.92
N ASP A 72 -2.64 18.10 -2.08
CA ASP A 72 -1.51 19.04 -2.08
C ASP A 72 -0.20 18.35 -1.62
N PRO A 73 0.56 17.75 -2.55
CA PRO A 73 1.78 17.01 -2.20
C PRO A 73 2.86 17.85 -1.54
N TRP A 74 2.91 19.16 -1.84
CA TRP A 74 3.90 20.07 -1.27
C TRP A 74 3.61 20.34 0.20
N ARG A 75 2.34 20.62 0.52
CA ARG A 75 1.90 20.78 1.91
C ARG A 75 2.08 19.50 2.72
N TYR A 76 1.82 18.33 2.11
CA TYR A 76 1.83 17.04 2.79
C TYR A 76 3.10 16.19 2.56
N ARG A 77 4.25 16.82 2.26
CA ARG A 77 5.53 16.10 2.03
C ARG A 77 5.94 15.12 3.14
N ARG A 78 5.61 15.43 4.40
CA ARG A 78 5.90 14.55 5.55
C ARG A 78 5.03 13.28 5.53
N VAL A 79 3.77 13.41 5.10
CA VAL A 79 2.86 12.27 4.89
C VAL A 79 3.40 11.38 3.77
N ILE A 80 3.90 11.98 2.68
CA ILE A 80 4.53 11.22 1.58
C ILE A 80 5.79 10.49 2.06
N ALA A 81 6.63 11.14 2.88
CA ALA A 81 7.80 10.49 3.46
C ALA A 81 7.40 9.30 4.37
N ALA A 82 6.34 9.46 5.16
CA ALA A 82 5.79 8.37 5.97
C ALA A 82 5.23 7.24 5.10
N LEU A 83 4.54 7.55 3.99
CA LEU A 83 4.07 6.54 3.03
C LEU A 83 5.23 5.78 2.37
N ILE A 84 6.33 6.46 2.04
CA ILE A 84 7.54 5.80 1.49
C ILE A 84 8.13 4.84 2.53
N LEU A 85 8.33 5.29 3.77
CA LEU A 85 8.84 4.45 4.85
C LEU A 85 7.90 3.26 5.11
N PHE A 86 6.60 3.51 5.16
CA PHE A 86 5.58 2.48 5.34
C PHE A 86 5.62 1.44 4.21
N ALA A 87 5.78 1.86 2.95
CA ALA A 87 5.84 0.93 1.83
C ALA A 87 7.05 0.00 1.91
N PHE A 88 8.23 0.53 2.28
CA PHE A 88 9.43 -0.28 2.48
C PHE A 88 9.34 -1.18 3.72
N ALA A 89 8.78 -0.67 4.82
CA ALA A 89 8.54 -1.48 6.02
C ALA A 89 7.60 -2.65 5.71
N LEU A 90 6.50 -2.40 4.98
CA LEU A 90 5.56 -3.43 4.55
C LEU A 90 6.25 -4.48 3.68
N SER A 91 7.02 -4.05 2.68
CA SER A 91 7.79 -4.93 1.81
C SER A 91 8.76 -5.82 2.59
N ALA A 92 9.51 -5.23 3.54
CA ALA A 92 10.43 -5.98 4.39
C ALA A 92 9.72 -6.99 5.30
N THR A 93 8.56 -6.63 5.86
CA THR A 93 7.74 -7.54 6.66
C THR A 93 7.28 -8.73 5.83
N PHE A 94 6.69 -8.51 4.65
CA PHE A 94 6.27 -9.62 3.78
C PHE A 94 7.43 -10.47 3.31
N LEU A 95 8.59 -9.86 3.01
CA LEU A 95 9.78 -10.60 2.63
C LEU A 95 10.21 -11.54 3.75
N HIS A 96 10.23 -11.06 4.99
CA HIS A 96 10.55 -11.87 6.17
C HIS A 96 9.55 -13.03 6.36
N LEU A 97 8.24 -12.75 6.26
CA LEU A 97 7.19 -13.76 6.42
C LEU A 97 7.27 -14.86 5.35
N VAL A 98 7.52 -14.49 4.09
CA VAL A 98 7.70 -15.45 3.00
C VAL A 98 9.00 -16.23 3.17
N TRP A 99 10.10 -15.56 3.51
CA TRP A 99 11.41 -16.19 3.67
C TRP A 99 11.45 -17.22 4.81
N THR A 100 10.74 -16.94 5.90
CA THR A 100 10.64 -17.84 7.07
C THR A 100 9.61 -18.96 6.90
N GLY A 101 8.90 -19.00 5.76
CA GLY A 101 7.87 -20.00 5.48
C GLY A 101 6.57 -19.80 6.27
N LEU A 102 6.41 -18.65 6.95
CA LEU A 102 5.17 -18.30 7.63
C LEU A 102 4.07 -17.94 6.64
N TYR A 103 4.43 -17.34 5.50
CA TYR A 103 3.50 -16.96 4.43
C TYR A 103 3.82 -17.74 3.15
N PRO A 104 2.80 -18.05 2.31
CA PRO A 104 3.01 -18.73 1.03
C PRO A 104 3.93 -17.94 0.09
N SER A 105 4.68 -18.62 -0.78
CA SER A 105 5.59 -17.94 -1.74
C SER A 105 4.91 -16.97 -2.71
N ARG A 106 3.60 -17.15 -2.96
CA ARG A 106 2.80 -16.24 -3.81
C ARG A 106 2.63 -14.84 -3.20
N GLU A 107 2.81 -14.71 -1.88
CA GLU A 107 2.81 -13.43 -1.16
C GLU A 107 3.99 -12.52 -1.52
N VAL A 108 4.94 -12.99 -2.35
CA VAL A 108 6.00 -12.13 -2.92
C VAL A 108 5.43 -10.93 -3.67
N VAL A 109 4.19 -10.99 -4.17
CA VAL A 109 3.50 -9.82 -4.75
C VAL A 109 3.38 -8.67 -3.75
N ASN A 110 3.15 -8.98 -2.47
CA ASN A 110 3.08 -8.01 -1.37
C ASN A 110 4.46 -7.53 -0.90
N VAL A 111 5.55 -8.11 -1.43
CA VAL A 111 6.91 -7.55 -1.33
C VAL A 111 7.14 -6.56 -2.46
N VAL A 112 6.89 -6.98 -3.70
CA VAL A 112 7.26 -6.25 -4.92
C VAL A 112 6.42 -4.98 -5.10
N VAL A 113 5.10 -5.07 -4.93
CA VAL A 113 4.20 -3.93 -5.19
C VAL A 113 4.48 -2.76 -4.23
N PRO A 114 4.58 -2.95 -2.89
CA PRO A 114 4.93 -1.85 -2.00
C PRO A 114 6.35 -1.30 -2.23
N ALA A 115 7.34 -2.15 -2.52
CA ALA A 115 8.69 -1.68 -2.83
C ALA A 115 8.73 -0.79 -4.08
N ALA A 116 8.07 -1.24 -5.16
CA ALA A 116 7.97 -0.47 -6.40
C ALA A 116 7.25 0.87 -6.16
N MET A 117 6.18 0.87 -5.36
CA MET A 117 5.47 2.09 -4.97
C MET A 117 6.35 3.04 -4.14
N GLY A 118 7.08 2.51 -3.15
CA GLY A 118 8.04 3.29 -2.35
C GLY A 118 9.12 3.93 -3.20
N LEU A 119 9.70 3.20 -4.15
CA LEU A 119 10.68 3.71 -5.11
C LEU A 119 10.08 4.79 -6.02
N LEU A 120 8.88 4.56 -6.57
CA LEU A 120 8.19 5.53 -7.42
C LEU A 120 7.91 6.84 -6.67
N LEU A 121 7.40 6.75 -5.44
CA LEU A 121 7.15 7.91 -4.58
C LEU A 121 8.46 8.62 -4.20
N LEU A 122 9.54 7.89 -3.96
CA LEU A 122 10.86 8.46 -3.68
C LEU A 122 11.42 9.22 -4.89
N VAL A 123 11.27 8.65 -6.10
CA VAL A 123 11.64 9.31 -7.36
C VAL A 123 10.79 10.56 -7.59
N LEU A 124 9.49 10.51 -7.29
CA LEU A 124 8.58 11.65 -7.49
C LEU A 124 8.55 12.64 -6.33
N PHE A 125 9.21 12.34 -5.20
CA PHE A 125 9.14 13.10 -3.96
C PHE A 125 9.36 14.61 -4.16
N PRO A 126 8.55 15.49 -3.56
CA PRO A 126 8.69 16.94 -3.70
C PRO A 126 9.93 17.42 -2.93
N ARG A 127 11.07 17.48 -3.62
CA ARG A 127 12.33 18.06 -3.13
C ARG A 127 12.23 19.58 -3.19
N ARG A 128 13.04 20.30 -2.39
CA ARG A 128 13.06 21.78 -2.39
C ARG A 128 13.09 22.29 -3.85
N PRO A 129 12.30 23.35 -4.15
CA PRO A 129 12.31 23.96 -5.47
C PRO A 129 13.71 24.45 -5.85
#